data_AF-A0A7X8SR22-F1
#
_entry.id   AF-A0A7X8SR22-F1
#
_cell.length_a   1.000
_cell.length_b   1.000
_cell.length_c   1.000
_cell.angle_alpha   90.00
_cell.angle_beta   90.00
_cell.angle_gamma   90.00
#
_symmetry.space_group_name_H-M   'P 1'
#
loop_
_entity.id
_entity.type
_entity.pdbx_description
1 polymer ?
#
loop_
_entity_poly.entity_id
_entity_poly.type
_entity_poly.pdbx_seq_one_letter_code
_entity_poly.pdbx_strand_id
1 'polypeptide(L)'
;MSRLKPLENQIISMLKKDKASWKKIGEMMYIVKRDKLYLEEGSRFSSFTQFVIYLSHVTEIAQSYIWRIFKATNTFLDILESDNPQDILRTVATPTQLESFSKIKKHSKDDAVVEDLQQSILEGSIETKELTEAWDLIKAPRLEDAEFSTNLVDEKVTAENFFRSFFSFTVLDENHKQFTYKELINFAEEYLSYVDDNG
;
A
#
# COMPACT_ATOMS: atom_id res chain seq x y z
N MET A 1 -1.35 -15.55 26.23
CA MET A 1 -1.76 -16.16 24.94
C MET A 1 -1.67 -15.10 23.86
N SER A 2 -0.99 -15.37 22.75
CA SER A 2 -0.84 -14.39 21.66
C SER A 2 -2.17 -14.08 20.98
N ARG A 3 -2.44 -12.79 20.75
CA ARG A 3 -3.64 -12.29 20.03
C ARG A 3 -3.49 -12.41 18.52
N LEU A 4 -2.27 -12.59 18.02
CA LEU A 4 -1.98 -12.73 16.59
C LEU A 4 -2.62 -13.98 15.98
N LYS A 5 -2.45 -15.15 16.63
CA LYS A 5 -2.80 -16.44 16.03
C LYS A 5 -4.30 -16.57 15.69
N PRO A 6 -5.25 -16.12 16.54
CA PRO A 6 -6.66 -16.07 16.18
C PRO A 6 -6.96 -15.17 14.96
N LEU A 7 -6.32 -13.99 14.87
CA LEU A 7 -6.52 -13.06 13.75
C LEU A 7 -5.92 -13.60 12.46
N GLU A 8 -4.71 -14.15 12.53
CA GLU A 8 -4.02 -14.82 11.41
C GLU A 8 -4.92 -15.90 10.80
N ASN A 9 -5.45 -16.81 11.62
CA ASN A 9 -6.31 -17.88 11.15
C ASN A 9 -7.59 -17.36 10.48
N GLN A 10 -8.19 -16.30 11.02
CA GLN A 10 -9.38 -15.68 10.44
C GLN A 10 -9.07 -15.01 9.10
N ILE A 11 -7.97 -14.26 9.01
CA ILE A 11 -7.51 -13.64 7.77
C ILE A 11 -7.27 -14.71 6.69
N ILE A 12 -6.56 -15.80 7.03
CA ILE A 12 -6.31 -16.92 6.10
C ILE A 12 -7.63 -17.52 5.61
N SER A 13 -8.58 -17.75 6.52
CA SER A 13 -9.88 -18.34 6.16
C SER A 13 -10.63 -17.46 5.17
N MET A 14 -10.67 -16.15 5.41
CA MET A 14 -11.35 -15.19 4.54
C MET A 14 -10.66 -15.07 3.18
N LEU A 15 -9.33 -14.95 3.16
CA LEU A 15 -8.56 -14.87 1.92
C LEU A 15 -8.77 -16.09 1.01
N LYS A 16 -8.96 -17.29 1.60
CA LYS A 16 -9.21 -18.52 0.83
C LYS A 16 -10.65 -18.68 0.35
N LYS A 17 -11.63 -18.19 1.12
CA LYS A 17 -13.06 -18.50 0.90
C LYS A 17 -13.84 -17.37 0.24
N ASP A 18 -13.51 -16.12 0.55
CA ASP A 18 -14.33 -14.98 0.16
C ASP A 18 -13.51 -13.70 -0.04
N LYS A 19 -13.33 -13.32 -1.31
CA LYS A 19 -12.67 -12.07 -1.71
C LYS A 19 -13.53 -10.83 -1.41
N ALA A 20 -14.84 -10.97 -1.19
CA ALA A 20 -15.73 -9.86 -0.87
C ALA A 20 -15.58 -9.39 0.59
N SER A 21 -15.01 -10.22 1.47
CA SER A 21 -14.75 -9.92 2.89
C SER A 21 -13.55 -8.98 3.14
N TRP A 22 -13.14 -8.20 2.14
CA TRP A 22 -11.93 -7.36 2.22
C TRP A 22 -11.96 -6.37 3.39
N LYS A 23 -13.13 -5.83 3.75
CA LYS A 23 -13.28 -4.88 4.87
C LYS A 23 -12.88 -5.51 6.20
N LYS A 24 -13.31 -6.76 6.43
CA LYS A 24 -12.98 -7.51 7.65
C LYS A 24 -11.53 -7.94 7.68
N ILE A 25 -10.96 -8.31 6.53
CA ILE A 25 -9.52 -8.54 6.39
C ILE A 25 -8.74 -7.27 6.72
N GLY A 26 -9.17 -6.13 6.16
CA GLY A 26 -8.60 -4.81 6.42
C GLY A 26 -8.59 -4.42 7.89
N GLU A 27 -9.73 -4.54 8.57
CA GLU A 27 -9.87 -4.34 10.02
C GLU A 27 -8.83 -5.14 10.81
N MET A 28 -8.74 -6.45 10.55
CA MET A 28 -7.83 -7.33 11.26
C MET A 28 -6.36 -7.02 10.94
N MET A 29 -6.04 -6.72 9.68
CA MET A 29 -4.70 -6.32 9.27
C MET A 29 -4.27 -5.00 9.93
N TYR A 30 -5.18 -4.04 10.03
CA TYR A 30 -4.93 -2.78 10.73
C TYR A 30 -4.65 -3.00 12.21
N ILE A 31 -5.45 -3.84 12.88
CA ILE A 31 -5.20 -4.23 14.29
C ILE A 31 -3.82 -4.88 14.44
N VAL A 32 -3.47 -5.85 13.57
CA VAL A 32 -2.15 -6.53 13.61
C VAL A 32 -1.02 -5.53 13.46
N LYS A 33 -1.14 -4.54 12.55
CA LYS A 33 -0.11 -3.53 12.33
C LYS A 33 -0.01 -2.52 13.46
N ARG A 34 -1.15 -1.92 13.87
CA ARG A 34 -1.22 -0.88 14.89
C ARG A 34 -0.72 -1.38 16.24
N ASP A 35 -1.22 -2.53 16.69
CA ASP A 35 -0.85 -3.12 17.98
C ASP A 35 0.48 -3.89 17.92
N LYS A 36 1.14 -3.92 16.75
CA LYS A 36 2.37 -4.67 16.48
C LYS A 36 2.28 -6.13 16.93
N LEU A 37 1.15 -6.80 16.67
CA LEU A 37 0.91 -8.18 17.15
C LEU A 37 1.92 -9.19 16.59
N TYR A 38 2.52 -8.88 15.46
CA TYR A 38 3.60 -9.65 14.85
C TYR A 38 4.90 -9.63 15.69
N LEU A 39 5.03 -8.77 16.70
CA LEU A 39 6.15 -8.74 17.65
C LEU A 39 5.81 -9.32 19.03
N GLU A 40 4.59 -9.84 19.23
CA GLU A 40 4.23 -10.48 20.50
C GLU A 40 5.09 -11.73 20.75
N GLU A 41 5.32 -12.06 22.04
CA GLU A 41 6.05 -13.25 22.45
C GLU A 41 5.42 -14.52 21.83
N GLY A 42 6.26 -15.34 21.18
CA GLY A 42 5.83 -16.54 20.46
C GLY A 42 5.35 -16.29 19.02
N SER A 43 5.40 -15.05 18.53
CA SER A 43 5.27 -14.76 17.09
C SER A 43 6.48 -15.30 16.32
N ARG A 44 6.24 -15.76 15.09
CA ARG A 44 7.28 -16.22 14.17
C ARG A 44 7.77 -15.13 13.21
N PHE A 45 7.27 -13.91 13.36
CA PHE A 45 7.53 -12.82 12.42
C PHE A 45 8.40 -11.76 13.07
N SER A 46 9.35 -11.21 12.32
CA SER A 46 10.15 -10.04 12.74
C SER A 46 9.55 -8.72 12.26
N SER A 47 8.61 -8.76 11.31
CA SER A 47 8.00 -7.57 10.74
C SER A 47 6.59 -7.83 10.21
N PHE A 48 5.82 -6.75 10.04
CA PHE A 48 4.51 -6.81 9.38
C PHE A 48 4.63 -7.29 7.93
N THR A 49 5.72 -6.94 7.25
CA THR A 49 5.99 -7.41 5.88
C THR A 49 6.15 -8.92 5.84
N GLN A 50 6.89 -9.52 6.78
CA GLN A 50 6.99 -10.99 6.88
C GLN A 50 5.63 -11.64 7.18
N PHE A 51 4.78 -10.99 7.99
CA PHE A 51 3.41 -11.45 8.21
C PHE A 51 2.61 -11.46 6.90
N VAL A 52 2.66 -10.39 6.10
CA VAL A 52 1.99 -10.31 4.79
C VAL A 52 2.54 -11.32 3.78
N ILE A 53 3.86 -11.48 3.71
CA ILE A 53 4.52 -12.51 2.88
C ILE A 53 4.00 -13.89 3.25
N TYR A 54 3.96 -14.20 4.55
CA TYR A 54 3.42 -15.47 5.03
C TYR A 54 1.96 -15.67 4.62
N LEU A 55 1.09 -14.67 4.83
CA LEU A 55 -0.31 -14.75 4.43
C LEU A 55 -0.45 -15.06 2.94
N SER A 56 0.35 -14.40 2.11
CA SER A 56 0.38 -14.64 0.66
C SER A 56 0.77 -16.08 0.33
N HIS A 57 1.86 -16.60 0.91
CA HIS A 57 2.30 -17.97 0.68
C HIS A 57 1.25 -19.00 1.08
N VAL A 58 0.64 -18.87 2.27
CA VAL A 58 -0.29 -19.91 2.75
C VAL A 58 -1.69 -19.85 2.16
N THR A 59 -2.05 -18.71 1.56
CA THR A 59 -3.35 -18.52 0.89
C THR A 59 -3.26 -18.59 -0.63
N GLU A 60 -2.06 -18.60 -1.20
CA GLU A 60 -1.81 -18.47 -2.64
C GLU A 60 -2.40 -17.18 -3.25
N ILE A 61 -2.66 -16.17 -2.41
CA ILE A 61 -3.13 -14.86 -2.82
C ILE A 61 -1.93 -13.95 -3.02
N ALA A 62 -1.91 -13.18 -4.11
CA ALA A 62 -0.83 -12.25 -4.41
C ALA A 62 -0.64 -11.22 -3.27
N GLN A 63 0.62 -11.00 -2.88
CA GLN A 63 0.98 -10.00 -1.86
C GLN A 63 0.43 -8.61 -2.19
N SER A 64 0.42 -8.24 -3.48
CA SER A 64 -0.10 -6.95 -3.96
C SER A 64 -1.56 -6.73 -3.60
N TYR A 65 -2.39 -7.78 -3.64
CA TYR A 65 -3.80 -7.69 -3.26
C TYR A 65 -3.96 -7.50 -1.75
N ILE A 66 -3.19 -8.23 -0.94
CA ILE A 66 -3.20 -8.09 0.52
C ILE A 66 -2.76 -6.68 0.93
N TRP A 67 -1.71 -6.15 0.30
CA TRP A 67 -1.28 -4.76 0.48
C TRP A 67 -2.33 -3.76 0.03
N ARG A 68 -3.04 -4.00 -1.08
CA ARG A 68 -4.13 -3.12 -1.53
C ARG A 68 -5.23 -3.03 -0.48
N ILE A 69 -5.65 -4.16 0.11
CA ILE A 69 -6.64 -4.18 1.20
C ILE A 69 -6.16 -3.31 2.37
N PHE A 70 -4.92 -3.50 2.80
CA PHE A 70 -4.36 -2.75 3.92
C PHE A 70 -4.28 -1.24 3.61
N LYS A 71 -3.78 -0.86 2.43
CA LYS A 71 -3.69 0.55 2.02
C LYS A 71 -5.06 1.21 1.89
N ALA A 72 -6.03 0.52 1.30
CA ALA A 72 -7.41 0.98 1.23
C ALA A 72 -8.00 1.21 2.63
N THR A 73 -7.73 0.29 3.56
CA THR A 73 -8.17 0.43 4.97
C THR A 73 -7.60 1.68 5.61
N ASN A 74 -6.29 1.90 5.55
CA ASN A 74 -5.67 3.11 6.10
C ASN A 74 -6.22 4.37 5.42
N THR A 75 -6.34 4.36 4.09
CA THR A 75 -6.86 5.52 3.35
C THR A 75 -8.25 5.91 3.84
N PHE A 76 -9.15 4.95 4.03
CA PHE A 76 -10.51 5.25 4.50
C PHE A 76 -10.53 5.72 5.97
N LEU A 77 -9.72 5.12 6.84
CA LEU A 77 -9.58 5.57 8.23
C LEU A 77 -8.98 6.97 8.32
N ASP A 78 -8.03 7.30 7.46
CA ASP A 78 -7.45 8.64 7.34
C ASP A 78 -8.48 9.67 6.86
N ILE A 79 -9.40 9.29 5.95
CA ILE A 79 -10.52 10.17 5.54
C ILE A 79 -11.46 10.44 6.71
N LEU A 80 -11.71 9.43 7.56
CA LEU A 80 -12.55 9.56 8.74
C LEU A 80 -11.85 10.18 9.95
N GLU A 81 -10.54 10.39 9.87
CA GLU A 81 -9.69 10.76 11.01
C GLU A 81 -9.91 9.82 12.22
N SER A 82 -10.04 8.51 11.95
CA SER A 82 -10.43 7.51 12.95
C SER A 82 -9.35 6.45 13.18
N ASP A 83 -9.02 6.21 14.44
CA ASP A 83 -8.18 5.09 14.89
C ASP A 83 -8.98 3.81 15.18
N ASN A 84 -10.31 3.85 15.01
CA ASN A 84 -11.18 2.71 15.25
C ASN A 84 -11.22 1.79 14.02
N PRO A 85 -10.64 0.59 14.07
CA PRO A 85 -10.56 -0.30 12.91
C PRO A 85 -11.93 -0.76 12.41
N GLN A 86 -12.97 -0.76 13.25
CA GLN A 86 -14.31 -1.17 12.84
C GLN A 86 -14.98 -0.17 11.89
N ASP A 87 -14.49 1.08 11.83
CA ASP A 87 -15.08 2.09 10.97
C ASP A 87 -14.92 1.76 9.48
N ILE A 88 -13.93 0.95 9.10
CA ILE A 88 -13.80 0.44 7.73
C ILE A 88 -15.04 -0.32 7.27
N LEU A 89 -15.81 -0.93 8.18
CA LEU A 89 -17.00 -1.69 7.81
C LEU A 89 -18.09 -0.81 7.20
N ARG A 90 -18.08 0.50 7.50
CA ARG A 90 -19.03 1.50 7.01
C ARG A 90 -18.78 1.89 5.54
N THR A 91 -17.57 1.66 5.02
CA THR A 91 -17.25 2.09 3.66
C THR A 91 -18.05 1.33 2.61
N VAL A 92 -18.50 2.08 1.61
CA VAL A 92 -19.11 1.57 0.38
C VAL A 92 -18.07 1.55 -0.75
N ALA A 93 -17.03 2.39 -0.67
CA ALA A 93 -15.97 2.46 -1.65
C ALA A 93 -15.17 1.14 -1.72
N THR A 94 -14.81 0.74 -2.94
CA THR A 94 -13.98 -0.45 -3.18
C THR A 94 -12.51 -0.18 -2.86
N PRO A 95 -11.68 -1.23 -2.65
CA PRO A 95 -10.24 -1.06 -2.47
C PRO A 95 -9.56 -0.31 -3.61
N THR A 96 -10.03 -0.52 -4.85
CA THR A 96 -9.50 0.15 -6.04
C THR A 96 -9.82 1.65 -6.02
N GLN A 97 -11.04 2.02 -5.64
CA GLN A 97 -11.43 3.43 -5.53
C GLN A 97 -10.60 4.15 -4.45
N LEU A 98 -10.42 3.52 -3.29
CA LEU A 98 -9.59 4.05 -2.21
C LEU A 98 -8.11 4.14 -2.59
N GLU A 99 -7.58 3.16 -3.33
CA GLU A 99 -6.21 3.21 -3.87
C GLU A 99 -6.04 4.36 -4.88
N SER A 100 -7.00 4.57 -5.78
CA SER A 100 -6.99 5.68 -6.74
C SER A 100 -7.08 7.03 -6.02
N PHE A 101 -7.99 7.17 -5.06
CA PHE A 101 -8.10 8.38 -4.24
C PHE A 101 -6.80 8.68 -3.48
N SER A 102 -6.17 7.68 -2.86
CA SER A 102 -4.88 7.84 -2.17
C SER A 102 -3.80 8.41 -3.09
N LYS A 103 -3.75 7.95 -4.35
CA LYS A 103 -2.83 8.49 -5.37
C LYS A 103 -3.16 9.94 -5.72
N ILE A 104 -4.44 10.26 -5.92
CA ILE A 104 -4.91 11.62 -6.20
C ILE A 104 -4.54 12.56 -5.05
N LYS A 105 -4.91 12.22 -3.80
CA LYS A 105 -4.59 12.98 -2.59
C LYS A 105 -3.10 13.28 -2.46
N LYS A 106 -2.23 12.31 -2.77
CA LYS A 106 -0.77 12.49 -2.70
C LYS A 106 -0.21 13.46 -3.75
N HIS A 107 -0.91 13.63 -4.87
CA HIS A 107 -0.38 14.22 -6.09
C HIS A 107 -1.12 15.47 -6.56
N SER A 108 -2.32 15.70 -6.05
CA SER A 108 -3.08 16.93 -6.27
C SER A 108 -2.36 18.10 -5.62
N LYS A 109 -2.44 19.26 -6.28
CA LYS A 109 -2.10 20.56 -5.69
C LYS A 109 -3.35 21.36 -5.31
N ASP A 110 -4.52 20.81 -5.63
CA ASP A 110 -5.83 21.41 -5.39
C ASP A 110 -6.51 20.63 -4.27
N ASP A 111 -6.58 21.26 -3.10
CA ASP A 111 -7.19 20.69 -1.90
C ASP A 111 -8.71 20.59 -2.04
N ALA A 112 -9.35 21.48 -2.81
CA ALA A 112 -10.81 21.46 -2.99
C ALA A 112 -11.25 20.21 -3.77
N VAL A 113 -10.47 19.80 -4.78
CA VAL A 113 -10.71 18.54 -5.51
C VAL A 113 -10.53 17.34 -4.58
N VAL A 114 -9.57 17.38 -3.67
CA VAL A 114 -9.35 16.29 -2.71
C VAL A 114 -10.51 16.21 -1.72
N GLU A 115 -10.95 17.34 -1.17
CA GLU A 115 -12.08 17.44 -0.23
C GLU A 115 -13.39 16.96 -0.85
N ASP A 116 -13.69 17.34 -2.10
CA ASP A 116 -14.88 16.89 -2.82
C ASP A 116 -14.90 15.36 -3.01
N LEU A 117 -13.76 14.79 -3.44
CA LEU A 117 -13.63 13.34 -3.58
C LEU A 117 -13.71 12.61 -2.22
N GLN A 118 -13.21 13.21 -1.13
CA GLN A 118 -13.37 12.67 0.22
C GLN A 118 -14.84 12.63 0.62
N GLN A 119 -15.58 13.71 0.38
CA GLN A 119 -17.00 13.78 0.69
C GLN A 119 -17.78 12.72 -0.11
N SER A 120 -17.51 12.57 -1.39
CA SER A 120 -18.12 11.53 -2.23
C SER A 120 -17.80 10.10 -1.76
N ILE A 121 -16.61 9.85 -1.22
CA ILE A 121 -16.26 8.56 -0.60
C ILE A 121 -17.08 8.31 0.67
N LEU A 122 -17.26 9.35 1.51
CA LEU A 122 -18.01 9.26 2.76
C LEU A 122 -19.51 9.05 2.53
N GLU A 123 -20.06 9.70 1.51
CA GLU A 123 -21.45 9.54 1.10
C GLU A 123 -21.71 8.23 0.35
N GLY A 124 -20.65 7.57 -0.15
CA GLY A 124 -20.75 6.36 -0.95
C GLY A 124 -21.23 6.63 -2.39
N SER A 125 -21.14 7.89 -2.84
CA SER A 125 -21.52 8.34 -4.19
C SER A 125 -20.35 8.31 -5.18
N ILE A 126 -19.11 8.10 -4.70
CA ILE A 126 -17.90 8.14 -5.53
C ILE A 126 -17.96 7.17 -6.73
N GLU A 127 -17.78 7.70 -7.94
CA GLU A 127 -17.70 6.91 -9.16
C GLU A 127 -16.25 6.67 -9.59
N THR A 128 -15.99 5.51 -10.21
CA THR A 128 -14.65 5.22 -10.79
C THR A 128 -14.25 6.24 -11.86
N LYS A 129 -15.23 6.79 -12.58
CA LYS A 129 -15.03 7.78 -13.63
C LYS A 129 -14.48 9.09 -13.05
N GLU A 130 -15.07 9.60 -11.98
CA GLU A 130 -14.63 10.82 -11.30
C GLU A 130 -13.17 10.72 -10.85
N LEU A 131 -12.77 9.58 -10.27
CA LEU A 131 -11.39 9.32 -9.88
C LEU A 131 -10.44 9.27 -11.10
N THR A 132 -10.91 8.75 -12.23
CA THR A 132 -10.11 8.68 -13.45
C THR A 132 -9.89 10.07 -14.02
N GLU A 133 -10.96 10.87 -14.12
CA GLU A 133 -10.92 12.25 -14.61
C GLU A 133 -10.02 13.12 -13.72
N ALA A 134 -10.17 13.04 -12.40
CA ALA A 134 -9.30 13.75 -11.45
C ALA A 134 -7.83 13.35 -11.60
N TRP A 135 -7.55 12.07 -11.83
CA TRP A 135 -6.18 11.59 -12.05
C TRP A 135 -5.57 12.07 -13.37
N ASP A 136 -6.37 12.12 -14.44
CA ASP A 136 -5.92 12.60 -15.75
C ASP A 136 -5.62 14.09 -15.72
N LEU A 137 -6.42 14.90 -15.00
CA LEU A 137 -6.12 16.31 -14.75
C LEU A 137 -4.80 16.53 -14.02
N ILE A 138 -4.49 15.68 -13.03
CA ILE A 138 -3.21 15.73 -12.30
C ILE A 138 -2.01 15.35 -13.19
N LYS A 139 -2.23 14.48 -14.17
CA LYS A 139 -1.19 14.01 -15.10
C LYS A 139 -0.94 14.95 -16.26
N ALA A 140 -1.96 15.63 -16.78
CA ALA A 140 -1.84 16.43 -18.00
C ALA A 140 -0.67 17.46 -17.95
N PRO A 141 -0.47 18.23 -16.87
CA PRO A 141 0.68 19.15 -16.77
C PRO A 141 2.04 18.42 -16.72
N ARG A 142 2.07 17.18 -16.21
CA ARG A 142 3.31 16.38 -16.11
C ARG A 142 3.75 15.82 -17.44
N LEU A 143 2.82 15.59 -18.36
CA LEU A 143 3.14 15.12 -19.70
C LEU A 143 3.77 16.25 -20.53
N GLU A 144 3.30 17.49 -20.35
CA GLU A 144 3.93 18.67 -20.95
C GLU A 144 5.36 18.90 -20.42
N ASP A 145 5.58 18.76 -19.10
CA ASP A 145 6.91 18.83 -18.50
C ASP A 145 7.83 17.65 -18.92
N ALA A 146 7.27 16.47 -19.13
CA ALA A 146 8.00 15.27 -19.55
C ALA A 146 8.37 15.29 -21.04
N GLU A 147 7.50 15.77 -21.93
CA GLU A 147 7.82 15.95 -23.35
C GLU A 147 8.90 17.03 -23.56
N PHE A 148 9.02 17.99 -22.65
CA PHE A 148 10.16 18.92 -22.64
C PHE A 148 11.46 18.26 -22.17
N SER A 149 11.35 17.22 -21.34
CA SER A 149 12.47 16.51 -20.71
C SER A 149 12.97 15.30 -21.52
N THR A 150 12.18 14.74 -22.44
CA THR A 150 12.56 13.57 -23.28
C THR A 150 13.67 13.86 -24.29
N ASN A 151 14.15 15.10 -24.38
CA ASN A 151 15.41 15.38 -25.08
C ASN A 151 16.66 14.99 -24.27
N LEU A 152 16.52 14.51 -23.02
CA LEU A 152 17.61 13.99 -22.22
C LEU A 152 17.16 12.80 -21.36
N VAL A 153 17.97 11.74 -21.37
CA VAL A 153 18.05 10.62 -20.40
C VAL A 153 17.17 9.40 -20.73
N ASP A 154 17.68 8.30 -21.30
CA ASP A 154 18.77 7.36 -20.88
C ASP A 154 18.27 6.32 -19.83
N GLU A 155 18.60 5.04 -20.06
CA GLU A 155 17.93 3.84 -19.52
C GLU A 155 17.85 3.72 -17.98
N LYS A 156 18.59 4.56 -17.24
CA LYS A 156 18.58 4.61 -15.77
C LYS A 156 17.24 5.04 -15.16
N VAL A 157 16.47 5.90 -15.83
CA VAL A 157 15.20 6.44 -15.31
C VAL A 157 14.13 5.35 -15.19
N THR A 158 14.20 4.31 -16.03
CA THR A 158 13.24 3.21 -16.03
C THR A 158 13.41 2.30 -14.82
N ALA A 159 14.67 1.98 -14.45
CA ALA A 159 14.97 1.21 -13.25
C ALA A 159 14.58 2.00 -11.98
N GLU A 160 14.92 3.29 -11.92
CA GLU A 160 14.59 4.19 -10.81
C GLU A 160 13.07 4.31 -10.57
N ASN A 161 12.26 4.35 -11.64
CA ASN A 161 10.80 4.35 -11.54
C ASN A 161 10.22 3.00 -11.10
N PHE A 162 10.81 1.88 -11.55
CA PHE A 162 10.44 0.55 -11.07
C PHE A 162 10.75 0.40 -9.56
N PHE A 163 11.95 0.79 -9.12
CA PHE A 163 12.36 0.72 -7.72
C PHE A 163 11.56 1.65 -6.81
N ARG A 164 11.24 2.88 -7.23
CA ARG A 164 10.35 3.79 -6.46
C ARG A 164 8.93 3.25 -6.31
N SER A 165 8.43 2.56 -7.33
CA SER A 165 7.12 1.91 -7.29
C SER A 165 7.13 0.69 -6.35
N PHE A 166 8.21 -0.10 -6.39
CA PHE A 166 8.33 -1.35 -5.64
C PHE A 166 8.71 -1.15 -4.16
N PHE A 167 9.60 -0.20 -3.86
CA PHE A 167 10.16 0.06 -2.51
C PHE A 167 9.70 1.38 -1.88
N SER A 168 8.43 1.75 -2.05
CA SER A 168 7.83 2.86 -1.25
C SER A 168 7.79 2.62 0.27
N PHE A 169 8.48 1.59 0.78
CA PHE A 169 8.82 1.41 2.17
C PHE A 169 10.16 2.06 2.46
N THR A 170 10.19 3.03 3.38
CA THR A 170 11.39 3.29 4.18
C THR A 170 11.80 1.97 4.83
N VAL A 171 12.83 1.33 4.27
CA VAL A 171 13.59 0.31 4.98
C VAL A 171 14.28 1.07 6.12
N LEU A 172 13.91 0.77 7.35
CA LEU A 172 14.63 1.23 8.52
C LEU A 172 15.46 0.05 9.00
N ASP A 173 16.78 0.24 9.08
CA ASP A 173 17.68 -0.61 9.85
C ASP A 173 17.23 -0.69 11.32
N GLU A 174 17.70 -1.72 12.03
CA GLU A 174 17.58 -1.98 13.46
C GLU A 174 17.97 -0.75 14.33
N ASN A 175 18.69 0.21 13.76
CA ASN A 175 19.10 1.48 14.37
C ASN A 175 18.28 2.72 13.94
N HIS A 176 17.14 2.57 13.28
CA HIS A 176 16.27 3.68 12.83
C HIS A 176 16.94 4.71 11.89
N LYS A 177 17.96 4.31 11.13
CA LYS A 177 18.54 5.18 10.11
C LYS A 177 17.77 5.03 8.79
N GLN A 178 17.34 6.16 8.22
CA GLN A 178 16.77 6.18 6.87
C GLN A 178 17.89 5.93 5.87
N PHE A 179 17.76 4.89 5.05
CA PHE A 179 18.66 4.70 3.93
C PHE A 179 18.45 5.80 2.89
N THR A 180 19.55 6.42 2.49
CA THR A 180 19.57 7.31 1.35
C THR A 180 19.35 6.52 0.06
N TYR A 181 18.86 7.20 -0.97
CA TYR A 181 18.58 6.58 -2.28
C TYR A 181 19.80 5.87 -2.89
N LYS A 182 21.01 6.40 -2.64
CA LYS A 182 22.28 5.82 -3.09
C LYS A 182 22.60 4.49 -2.39
N GLU A 183 22.23 4.35 -1.12
CA GLU A 183 22.46 3.11 -0.36
C GLU A 183 21.48 2.01 -0.77
N LEU A 184 20.24 2.37 -1.16
CA LEU A 184 19.26 1.42 -1.70
C LEU A 184 19.66 0.87 -3.07
N ILE A 185 20.26 1.72 -3.94
CA ILE A 185 20.80 1.28 -5.22
C ILE A 185 21.95 0.30 -5.00
N ASN A 186 22.91 0.64 -4.14
CA ASN A 186 24.04 -0.26 -3.86
C ASN A 186 23.58 -1.61 -3.30
N PHE A 187 22.58 -1.63 -2.42
CA PHE A 187 22.01 -2.87 -1.89
C PHE A 187 21.33 -3.71 -2.98
N ALA A 188 20.61 -3.07 -3.90
CA ALA A 188 19.98 -3.76 -5.02
C ALA A 188 21.01 -4.33 -6.01
N GLU A 189 22.10 -3.59 -6.27
CA GLU A 189 23.21 -4.05 -7.11
C GLU A 189 23.96 -5.22 -6.47
N GLU A 190 24.21 -5.20 -5.16
CA GLU A 190 24.78 -6.33 -4.40
C GLU A 190 23.86 -7.57 -4.43
N TYR A 191 22.55 -7.37 -4.25
CA TYR A 191 21.60 -8.48 -4.26
C TYR A 191 21.47 -9.13 -5.64
N LEU A 192 21.47 -8.33 -6.72
CA LEU A 192 21.42 -8.84 -8.09
C LEU A 192 22.72 -9.56 -8.46
N SER A 193 23.89 -9.04 -8.05
CA SER A 193 25.17 -9.75 -8.16
C SER A 193 25.15 -11.10 -7.44
N TYR A 194 24.57 -11.17 -6.24
CA TYR A 194 24.49 -12.41 -5.46
C TYR A 194 23.57 -13.47 -6.08
N VAL A 195 22.53 -13.04 -6.81
CA VAL A 195 21.60 -13.93 -7.53
C VAL A 195 22.22 -14.44 -8.83
N ASP A 196 23.01 -13.63 -9.52
CA ASP A 196 23.70 -14.03 -10.76
C ASP A 196 24.90 -14.95 -10.49
N ASP A 197 25.59 -14.82 -9.36
CA ASP A 197 26.73 -15.68 -9.00
C ASP A 197 26.34 -17.05 -8.42
N ASN A 198 25.06 -17.27 -8.08
CA ASN A 198 24.55 -18.52 -7.49
C ASN A 198 23.44 -19.19 -8.34
N GLY A 199 23.29 -18.79 -9.60
CA GLY A 199 22.39 -19.39 -10.60
C GLY A 199 23.08 -20.43 -11.49
#